data_AF-A0A970I7B2-F1
#
_entry.id   AF-A0A970I7B2-F1
#
_cell.length_a   1.000
_cell.length_b   1.000
_cell.length_c   1.000
_cell.angle_alpha   90.00
_cell.angle_beta   90.00
_cell.angle_gamma   90.00
#
_symmetry.space_group_name_H-M   'P 1'
#
loop_
_entity.id
_entity.type
_entity.pdbx_description
1 polymer ?
#
loop_
_entity_poly.entity_id
_entity_poly.type
_entity_poly.pdbx_seq_one_letter_code
_entity_poly.pdbx_strand_id
1 'polypeptide(L)'
;MQKYILIYSLICFSLISCEIKTHNAKKSYGYWEDGNIQKEVEILEGNYWKSPHWTYEYVVYLKLKPSKEWMNKFSPYCCFEEGKLIEDSVDFDIYDVNSPDWLPKPVWFHPDKNFVVFGNEFSNRYFWNEKDSLLYIYEIQL
;
A
#
# COMPACT_ATOMS: atom_id res chain seq x y z
N MET A 1 -30.40 -27.79 -22.74
CA MET A 1 -29.94 -26.39 -22.95
C MET A 1 -30.31 -25.47 -21.79
N GLN A 2 -31.57 -25.40 -21.33
CA GLN A 2 -31.97 -24.54 -20.19
C GLN A 2 -31.18 -24.75 -18.88
N LYS A 3 -30.83 -26.00 -18.53
CA LYS A 3 -30.03 -26.29 -17.31
C LYS A 3 -28.61 -25.71 -17.33
N TYR A 4 -27.97 -25.65 -18.51
CA TYR A 4 -26.62 -25.09 -18.63
C TYR A 4 -26.63 -23.56 -18.57
N ILE A 5 -27.67 -22.91 -19.14
CA ILE A 5 -27.84 -21.45 -19.07
C ILE A 5 -27.99 -20.98 -17.62
N LEU A 6 -28.71 -21.73 -16.78
CA LEU A 6 -28.88 -21.42 -15.36
C LEU A 6 -27.57 -21.57 -14.56
N ILE A 7 -26.72 -22.55 -14.92
CA ILE A 7 -25.40 -22.77 -14.31
C ILE A 7 -24.42 -21.66 -14.71
N TYR A 8 -24.37 -21.28 -15.98
CA TYR A 8 -23.55 -20.15 -16.44
C TYR A 8 -23.99 -18.82 -15.83
N SER A 9 -25.29 -18.62 -15.66
CA SER A 9 -25.83 -17.44 -14.96
C SER A 9 -25.40 -17.40 -13.50
N LEU A 10 -25.39 -18.53 -12.77
CA LEU A 10 -25.02 -18.54 -11.35
C LEU A 10 -23.53 -18.27 -11.12
N ILE A 11 -22.67 -18.76 -12.02
CA ILE A 11 -21.20 -18.60 -11.95
C ILE A 11 -20.78 -17.15 -12.23
N CYS A 12 -21.44 -16.46 -13.16
CA CYS A 12 -21.11 -15.06 -13.47
C CYS A 12 -21.38 -14.09 -12.31
N PHE A 13 -22.37 -14.37 -11.45
CA PHE A 13 -22.67 -13.52 -10.29
C PHE A 13 -21.78 -13.80 -9.08
N SER A 14 -21.10 -14.95 -9.01
CA SER A 14 -20.21 -15.28 -7.88
C SER A 14 -18.81 -14.66 -7.97
N LEU A 15 -18.45 -14.05 -9.09
CA LEU A 15 -17.10 -13.54 -9.33
C LEU A 15 -16.92 -12.04 -9.03
N ILE A 16 -17.97 -11.39 -8.50
CA ILE A 16 -17.97 -9.95 -8.24
C ILE A 16 -18.03 -9.76 -6.71
N SER A 17 -16.87 -9.51 -6.10
CA SER A 17 -16.81 -8.95 -4.75
C SER A 17 -17.15 -7.46 -4.81
N CYS A 18 -17.51 -6.88 -3.66
CA CYS A 18 -17.66 -5.43 -3.57
C CYS A 18 -16.27 -4.78 -3.55
N GLU A 19 -16.11 -3.69 -4.30
CA GLU A 19 -14.96 -2.80 -4.21
C GLU A 19 -14.85 -2.26 -2.78
N ILE A 20 -13.61 -2.18 -2.26
CA ILE A 20 -13.34 -1.52 -0.99
C ILE A 20 -12.57 -0.24 -1.27
N LYS A 21 -13.13 0.90 -0.88
CA LYS A 21 -12.43 2.19 -0.93
C LYS A 21 -12.62 2.93 0.38
N THR A 22 -11.53 3.41 0.97
CA THR A 22 -11.60 4.16 2.22
C THR A 22 -10.47 5.19 2.37
N HIS A 23 -10.81 6.29 3.03
CA HIS A 23 -9.87 7.33 3.46
C HIS A 23 -9.71 7.34 4.99
N ASN A 24 -10.25 6.32 5.68
CA ASN A 24 -10.11 6.20 7.11
C ASN A 24 -8.78 5.52 7.42
N ALA A 25 -7.85 6.27 8.02
CA ALA A 25 -6.49 5.82 8.31
C ALA A 25 -6.43 4.42 8.99
N LYS A 26 -7.25 4.20 10.02
CA LYS A 26 -7.28 2.94 10.77
C LYS A 26 -7.80 1.77 9.93
N LYS A 27 -8.82 1.99 9.08
CA LYS A 27 -9.31 0.97 8.16
C LYS A 27 -8.28 0.67 7.06
N SER A 28 -7.67 1.70 6.48
CA SER A 28 -6.63 1.56 5.45
C SER A 28 -5.45 0.71 5.96
N TYR A 29 -4.94 1.04 7.16
CA TYR A 29 -3.91 0.22 7.81
C TYR A 29 -4.40 -1.20 8.09
N GLY A 30 -5.62 -1.34 8.62
CA GLY A 30 -6.21 -2.64 8.90
C GLY A 30 -6.37 -3.51 7.65
N TYR A 31 -6.67 -2.94 6.48
CA TYR A 31 -6.72 -3.72 5.23
C TYR A 31 -5.33 -4.10 4.72
N TRP A 32 -4.32 -3.25 4.91
CA TRP A 32 -2.94 -3.55 4.52
C TRP A 32 -2.28 -4.62 5.41
N GLU A 33 -2.59 -4.64 6.70
CA GLU A 33 -2.06 -5.62 7.68
C GLU A 33 -3.02 -6.78 7.98
N ASP A 34 -3.97 -7.07 7.08
CA ASP A 34 -4.93 -8.18 7.24
C ASP A 34 -5.65 -8.19 8.61
N GLY A 35 -5.95 -7.01 9.15
CA GLY A 35 -6.65 -6.78 10.40
C GLY A 35 -5.75 -6.69 11.64
N ASN A 36 -4.44 -6.89 11.51
CA ASN A 36 -3.50 -6.84 12.63
C ASN A 36 -3.05 -5.40 12.95
N ILE A 37 -3.88 -4.68 13.70
CA ILE A 37 -3.53 -3.32 14.13
C ILE A 37 -2.51 -3.38 15.27
N GLN A 38 -1.25 -3.11 14.94
CA GLN A 38 -0.14 -3.13 15.88
C GLN A 38 -0.12 -1.85 16.73
N LYS A 39 -0.08 -1.99 18.06
CA LYS A 39 -0.07 -0.84 19.01
C LYS A 39 1.21 0.00 18.92
N GLU A 40 2.24 -0.55 18.31
CA GLU A 40 3.56 0.04 18.13
C GLU A 40 3.58 1.06 16.97
N VAL A 41 2.47 1.22 16.26
CA VAL A 41 2.34 2.11 15.11
C VAL A 41 1.23 3.13 15.37
N GLU A 42 1.60 4.41 15.43
CA GLU A 42 0.63 5.50 15.34
C GLU A 42 0.27 5.71 13.87
N ILE A 43 -1.02 5.60 13.54
CA ILE A 43 -1.53 5.72 12.17
C ILE A 43 -2.01 7.15 11.98
N LEU A 44 -1.31 7.92 11.14
CA LEU A 44 -1.59 9.34 10.94
C LEU A 44 -2.59 9.55 9.80
N GLU A 45 -2.35 8.92 8.65
CA GLU A 45 -3.19 9.04 7.45
C GLU A 45 -3.26 7.71 6.71
N GLY A 46 -4.34 7.51 5.94
CA GLY A 46 -4.40 6.34 5.07
C GLY A 46 -5.51 6.35 4.04
N ASN A 47 -5.16 6.03 2.80
CA ASN A 47 -6.09 5.80 1.70
C ASN A 47 -5.90 4.38 1.18
N TYR A 48 -6.98 3.65 0.95
CA TYR A 48 -6.95 2.28 0.49
C TYR A 48 -8.01 2.04 -0.59
N TRP A 49 -7.64 1.25 -1.59
CA TRP A 49 -8.52 0.71 -2.60
C TRP A 49 -8.23 -0.77 -2.80
N LYS A 50 -9.27 -1.58 -2.96
CA LYS A 50 -9.16 -2.99 -3.38
C LYS A 50 -10.20 -3.30 -4.43
N SER A 51 -9.75 -4.04 -5.44
CA SER A 51 -10.55 -4.45 -6.58
C SER A 51 -11.78 -5.26 -6.16
N PRO A 52 -12.90 -5.12 -6.90
CA PRO A 52 -14.05 -6.02 -6.77
C PRO A 52 -13.78 -7.41 -7.34
N HIS A 53 -12.66 -7.62 -8.04
CA HIS A 53 -12.27 -8.92 -8.55
C HIS A 53 -11.79 -9.84 -7.42
N TRP A 54 -11.81 -11.16 -7.69
CA TRP A 54 -11.37 -12.18 -6.75
C TRP A 54 -9.84 -12.20 -6.57
N THR A 55 -9.11 -11.59 -7.51
CA THR A 55 -7.68 -11.33 -7.42
C THR A 55 -7.41 -10.37 -6.26
N TYR A 56 -6.31 -10.58 -5.52
CA TYR A 56 -5.93 -9.72 -4.39
C TYR A 56 -5.25 -8.44 -4.90
N GLU A 57 -6.00 -7.65 -5.66
CA GLU A 57 -5.53 -6.40 -6.26
C GLU A 57 -5.86 -5.23 -5.34
N TYR A 58 -4.87 -4.43 -4.97
CA TYR A 58 -5.08 -3.29 -4.09
C TYR A 58 -4.06 -2.18 -4.31
N VAL A 59 -4.41 -0.99 -3.83
CA VAL A 59 -3.54 0.17 -3.76
C VAL A 59 -3.68 0.79 -2.38
N VAL A 60 -2.57 1.15 -1.75
CA VAL A 60 -2.58 1.79 -0.44
C VAL A 60 -1.59 2.94 -0.37
N TYR A 61 -2.02 3.99 0.33
CA TYR A 61 -1.16 5.03 0.87
C TYR A 61 -1.30 5.02 2.39
N LEU A 62 -0.19 5.00 3.11
CA LEU A 62 -0.18 5.19 4.58
C LEU A 62 0.84 6.26 4.96
N LYS A 63 0.52 7.00 6.02
CA LYS A 63 1.46 7.82 6.78
C LYS A 63 1.45 7.32 8.22
N LEU A 64 2.58 6.81 8.67
CA LEU A 64 2.73 6.11 9.94
C LEU A 64 3.82 6.76 10.77
N LYS A 65 3.66 6.67 12.10
CA LYS A 65 4.70 6.97 13.06
C LYS A 65 5.00 5.71 13.89
N PRO A 66 5.81 4.77 13.34
CA PRO A 66 6.12 3.53 14.02
C PRO A 66 7.14 3.73 15.15
N SER A 67 7.11 2.84 16.13
CA SER A 67 8.19 2.70 17.09
C SER A 67 9.47 2.18 16.40
N LYS A 68 10.62 2.42 17.03
CA LYS A 68 11.90 1.87 16.55
C LYS A 68 11.89 0.34 16.52
N GLU A 69 11.23 -0.29 17.48
CA GLU A 69 11.09 -1.76 17.54
C GLU A 69 10.30 -2.30 16.35
N TRP A 70 9.21 -1.62 15.99
CA TRP A 70 8.41 -1.98 14.82
C TRP A 70 9.22 -1.80 13.54
N MET A 71 9.89 -0.66 13.38
CA MET A 71 10.71 -0.39 12.20
C MET A 71 11.85 -1.42 12.03
N ASN A 72 12.49 -1.83 13.11
CA ASN A 72 13.53 -2.86 13.08
C ASN A 72 13.00 -4.24 12.65
N LYS A 73 11.73 -4.54 12.92
CA LYS A 73 11.08 -5.77 12.43
C LYS A 73 10.65 -5.61 10.98
N PHE A 74 10.09 -4.46 10.61
CA PHE A 74 9.56 -4.19 9.28
C PHE A 74 10.65 -4.06 8.20
N SER A 75 11.72 -3.31 8.49
CA SER A 75 12.80 -2.99 7.55
C SER A 75 13.43 -4.24 6.91
N PRO A 76 13.76 -5.32 7.65
CA PRO A 76 14.24 -6.56 7.05
C PRO A 76 13.30 -7.17 5.99
N TYR A 77 11.98 -7.13 6.22
CA TYR A 77 11.01 -7.78 5.33
C TYR A 77 10.68 -6.95 4.08
N CYS A 78 10.56 -5.62 4.21
CA CYS A 78 10.28 -4.76 3.05
C CYS A 78 11.47 -4.61 2.10
N CYS A 79 12.68 -4.78 2.63
CA CYS A 79 13.82 -4.08 2.08
C CYS A 79 15.03 -5.00 1.75
N PHE A 80 14.96 -6.32 2.04
CA PHE A 80 16.08 -7.24 1.80
C PHE A 80 15.84 -8.39 0.83
N GLU A 81 14.60 -8.74 0.45
CA GLU A 81 14.44 -9.95 -0.40
C GLU A 81 14.82 -9.73 -1.88
N GLU A 82 14.69 -8.53 -2.44
CA GLU A 82 15.30 -8.17 -3.76
C GLU A 82 15.70 -6.68 -3.85
N GLY A 83 15.60 -5.94 -2.74
CA GLY A 83 15.67 -4.47 -2.68
C GLY A 83 17.09 -3.93 -2.68
N LYS A 84 17.62 -3.61 -3.86
CA LYS A 84 18.70 -2.61 -3.94
C LYS A 84 18.18 -1.33 -3.29
N LEU A 85 18.88 -0.85 -2.26
CA LEU A 85 18.91 0.57 -1.93
C LEU A 85 19.01 1.32 -3.25
N ILE A 86 18.00 2.13 -3.61
CA ILE A 86 18.17 3.14 -4.65
C ILE A 86 19.01 4.25 -3.99
N GLU A 87 20.23 3.93 -3.58
CA GLU A 87 21.18 4.90 -3.01
C GLU A 87 21.85 5.71 -4.12
N ASP A 88 21.85 5.23 -5.37
CA ASP A 88 22.77 5.74 -6.40
C ASP A 88 22.12 6.42 -7.62
N SER A 89 20.80 6.65 -7.65
CA SER A 89 20.21 7.52 -8.67
C SER A 89 19.31 8.56 -8.01
N VAL A 90 19.91 9.73 -7.75
CA VAL A 90 19.21 10.99 -7.46
C VAL A 90 18.46 11.39 -8.74
N ASP A 91 17.41 10.65 -9.07
CA ASP A 91 16.43 11.06 -10.05
C ASP A 91 15.30 11.75 -9.29
N PHE A 92 14.87 12.92 -9.77
CA PHE A 92 13.89 13.75 -9.06
C PHE A 92 12.53 13.06 -8.92
N ASP A 93 12.27 12.02 -9.71
CA ASP A 93 11.00 11.28 -9.76
C ASP A 93 10.88 10.16 -8.71
N ILE A 94 11.92 9.86 -7.91
CA ILE A 94 11.83 8.78 -6.89
C ILE A 94 10.83 9.10 -5.77
N TYR A 95 10.53 10.38 -5.54
CA TYR A 95 9.54 10.83 -4.55
C TYR A 95 8.14 10.98 -5.11
N ASP A 96 7.98 10.84 -6.43
CA ASP A 96 6.68 10.78 -7.07
C ASP A 96 6.31 9.33 -7.40
N VAL A 97 5.14 8.91 -6.96
CA VAL A 97 4.65 7.55 -7.20
C VAL A 97 3.62 7.57 -8.32
N ASN A 98 3.72 6.60 -9.22
CA ASN A 98 2.77 6.42 -10.31
C ASN A 98 1.45 5.88 -9.79
N SER A 99 0.63 6.78 -9.25
CA SER A 99 -0.71 6.48 -8.75
C SER A 99 -1.65 6.11 -9.88
N PRO A 100 -2.48 5.08 -9.73
CA PRO A 100 -3.55 4.85 -10.68
C PRO A 100 -4.70 5.84 -10.49
N ASP A 101 -5.45 6.09 -11.56
CA ASP A 101 -6.57 7.05 -11.58
C ASP A 101 -7.66 6.75 -10.54
N TRP A 102 -7.87 5.47 -10.21
CA TRP A 102 -8.91 5.05 -9.27
C TRP A 102 -8.54 5.28 -7.80
N LEU A 103 -7.25 5.44 -7.49
CA LEU A 103 -6.75 5.89 -6.19
C LEU A 103 -5.62 6.92 -6.38
N PRO A 104 -5.96 8.19 -6.65
CA PRO A 104 -4.97 9.22 -6.89
C PRO A 104 -4.13 9.50 -5.64
N LYS A 105 -2.90 9.97 -5.85
CA LYS A 105 -1.98 10.37 -4.78
C LYS A 105 -2.67 11.35 -3.81
N PRO A 106 -2.72 11.06 -2.51
CA PRO A 106 -3.27 11.98 -1.54
C PRO A 106 -2.40 13.24 -1.37
N VAL A 107 -3.02 14.39 -1.11
CA VAL A 107 -2.30 15.68 -0.90
C VAL A 107 -1.30 15.61 0.28
N TRP A 108 -1.58 14.78 1.29
CA TRP A 108 -0.72 14.59 2.45
C TRP A 108 0.48 13.64 2.19
N PHE A 109 0.48 12.93 1.06
CA PHE A 109 1.54 12.00 0.66
C PHE A 109 2.63 12.77 -0.09
N HIS A 110 3.58 13.32 0.66
CA HIS A 110 4.61 14.19 0.13
C HIS A 110 5.95 13.89 0.83
N PRO A 111 6.53 12.69 0.60
CA PRO A 111 7.90 12.44 1.02
C PRO A 111 8.85 13.39 0.28
N ASP A 112 9.96 13.74 0.91
CA ASP A 112 10.98 14.62 0.34
C ASP A 112 12.39 14.02 0.46
N LYS A 113 13.40 14.77 0.03
CA LYS A 113 14.81 14.35 0.05
C LYS A 113 15.38 13.98 1.42
N ASN A 114 14.67 14.25 2.53
CA ASN A 114 15.09 13.85 3.87
C ASN A 114 14.66 12.41 4.20
N PHE A 115 13.93 11.75 3.31
CA PHE A 115 13.52 10.36 3.47
C PHE A 115 14.46 9.43 2.71
N VAL A 116 14.85 8.36 3.40
CA VAL A 116 15.46 7.18 2.80
C VAL A 116 14.35 6.41 2.07
N VAL A 117 14.59 6.04 0.82
CA VAL A 117 13.62 5.34 -0.02
C VAL A 117 13.98 3.86 -0.12
N PHE A 118 12.98 3.01 0.06
CA PHE A 118 13.08 1.56 -0.11
C PHE A 118 12.00 1.04 -1.04
N GLY A 119 12.21 -0.17 -1.57
CA GLY A 119 11.25 -0.88 -2.42
C GLY A 119 11.67 -0.89 -3.88
N ASN A 120 10.70 -1.05 -4.78
CA ASN A 120 10.93 -1.12 -6.21
C ASN A 120 10.36 0.13 -6.91
N GLU A 121 10.83 0.39 -8.12
CA GLU A 121 10.45 1.59 -8.87
C GLU A 121 8.97 1.61 -9.27
N PHE A 122 8.35 0.43 -9.41
CA PHE A 122 7.08 0.27 -10.14
C PHE A 122 5.85 -0.03 -9.28
N SER A 123 6.01 -0.55 -8.06
CA SER A 123 4.89 -1.06 -7.25
C SER A 123 4.95 -0.67 -5.79
N ASN A 124 6.08 -0.87 -5.11
CA ASN A 124 6.16 -0.72 -3.66
C ASN A 124 7.22 0.32 -3.34
N ARG A 125 6.82 1.45 -2.72
CA ARG A 125 7.75 2.48 -2.25
C ARG A 125 7.50 2.82 -0.79
N TYR A 126 8.55 2.74 0.00
CA TYR A 126 8.56 3.08 1.41
C TYR A 126 9.53 4.23 1.63
N PHE A 127 9.09 5.29 2.32
CA PHE A 127 9.90 6.48 2.58
C PHE A 127 10.05 6.64 4.08
N TRP A 128 11.27 6.50 4.58
CA TRP A 128 11.57 6.55 6.00
C TRP A 128 12.40 7.76 6.40
N ASN A 129 11.94 8.49 7.40
CA ASN A 129 12.70 9.53 8.07
C ASN A 129 12.86 9.14 9.56
N GLU A 130 14.08 8.75 9.93
CA GLU A 130 14.40 8.32 11.30
C GLU A 130 14.22 9.46 12.33
N LYS A 131 14.58 10.69 11.96
CA LYS A 131 14.55 11.87 12.85
C LYS A 131 13.14 12.15 13.38
N ASP A 132 12.14 12.06 12.51
CA ASP A 132 10.74 12.34 12.87
C ASP A 132 9.96 11.05 13.17
N SER A 133 10.63 9.89 13.05
CA SER A 133 10.03 8.56 13.05
C SER A 133 8.85 8.46 12.10
N LEU A 134 8.97 9.03 10.90
CA LEU A 134 7.89 9.16 9.94
C LEU A 134 8.10 8.20 8.76
N LEU A 135 7.10 7.35 8.52
CA LEU A 135 7.08 6.40 7.42
C LEU A 135 5.92 6.70 6.48
N TYR A 136 6.22 6.91 5.20
CA TYR A 136 5.22 6.87 4.14
C TYR A 136 5.28 5.52 3.43
N ILE A 137 4.12 4.93 3.16
CA ILE A 137 3.99 3.68 2.40
C ILE A 137 3.12 3.95 1.19
N TYR A 138 3.63 3.63 0.01
CA TYR A 138 2.86 3.41 -1.20
C TYR A 138 3.05 1.97 -1.64
N GLU A 139 1.96 1.24 -1.83
CA GLU A 139 2.03 -0.12 -2.33
C GLU A 139 0.87 -0.37 -3.28
N ILE A 140 1.17 -0.97 -4.42
CA ILE A 140 0.20 -1.42 -5.42
C ILE A 140 0.48 -2.87 -5.79
N GLN A 141 -0.57 -3.69 -5.75
CA GLN A 141 -0.59 -5.06 -6.22
C GLN A 141 -1.70 -5.17 -7.27
N LEU A 142 -1.34 -5.59 -8.49
CA LEU A 142 -2.24 -5.81 -9.62
C LEU A 142 -2.20 -7.28 -10.06
#